data_AF-A0A385MZ29-F1
#
_entry.id   AF-A0A385MZ29-F1
#
_cell.length_a   1.000
_cell.length_b   1.000
_cell.length_c   1.000
_cell.angle_alpha   90.00
_cell.angle_beta   90.00
_cell.angle_gamma   90.00
#
_symmetry.space_group_name_H-M   'P 1'
#
loop_
_entity.id
_entity.type
_entity.pdbx_description
1 polymer ?
#
loop_
_entity_poly.entity_id
_entity_poly.type
_entity_poly.pdbx_seq_one_letter_code
_entity_poly.pdbx_strand_id
1 'polypeptide(L)'
;MTRIPKRNRLYKLQFEKAQNCYVLLFPEGMVKLNPSASEILLQVDGEQSVDDIITALKAKFPEAPEDIGDDITAFLSDAESKDWIHYV
;
A
#
# COMPACT_ATOMS: atom_id res chain seq x y z
N MET A 1 15.51 -13.18 3.09
CA MET A 1 14.39 -12.95 4.03
C MET A 1 13.33 -12.19 3.26
N THR A 2 12.20 -12.84 3.00
CA THR A 2 11.10 -12.27 2.22
C THR A 2 10.22 -11.49 3.18
N ARG A 3 10.14 -10.16 2.99
CA ARG A 3 9.32 -9.29 3.85
C ARG A 3 7.89 -9.32 3.33
N ILE A 4 6.95 -9.81 4.15
CA ILE A 4 5.53 -9.89 3.78
C ILE A 4 4.79 -8.78 4.55
N PRO A 5 4.43 -7.67 3.90
CA PRO A 5 3.66 -6.62 4.56
C PRO A 5 2.22 -7.09 4.80
N LYS A 6 1.68 -6.75 5.96
CA LYS A 6 0.30 -7.06 6.36
C LYS A 6 -0.35 -5.80 6.92
N ARG A 7 -1.59 -5.51 6.49
CA ARG A 7 -2.31 -4.34 6.98
C ARG A 7 -2.62 -4.49 8.47
N ASN A 8 -2.39 -3.43 9.23
CA ASN A 8 -2.74 -3.39 10.64
C ASN A 8 -4.27 -3.39 10.79
N ARG A 9 -4.77 -4.23 11.70
CA ARG A 9 -6.22 -4.46 11.91
C ARG A 9 -6.95 -3.22 12.43
N LEU A 10 -6.23 -2.28 13.03
CA LEU A 10 -6.77 -0.98 13.44
C LEU A 10 -7.14 -0.11 12.24
N TYR A 11 -6.55 -0.38 11.08
CA TYR A 11 -6.71 0.41 9.86
C TYR A 11 -7.64 -0.29 8.88
N LYS A 12 -8.58 0.49 8.33
CA LYS A 12 -9.52 0.02 7.33
C LYS A 12 -9.32 0.81 6.04
N LEU A 13 -8.85 0.13 5.00
CA LEU A 13 -8.86 0.68 3.64
C LEU A 13 -10.29 0.64 3.10
N GLN A 14 -10.79 1.79 2.66
CA GLN A 14 -12.14 1.95 2.15
C GLN A 14 -12.13 2.78 0.86
N PHE A 15 -12.95 2.39 -0.11
CA PHE A 15 -13.16 3.19 -1.33
C PHE A 15 -14.33 4.14 -1.15
N GLU A 16 -14.09 5.43 -1.34
CA GLU A 16 -15.10 6.49 -1.25
C GLU A 16 -15.61 6.88 -2.63
N LYS A 17 -16.80 6.43 -2.98
CA LYS A 17 -17.43 6.70 -4.29
C LYS A 17 -17.64 8.20 -4.56
N ALA A 18 -17.97 8.98 -3.54
CA ALA A 18 -18.23 10.41 -3.68
C ALA A 18 -17.02 11.20 -4.19
N GLN A 19 -15.81 10.73 -3.89
CA GLN A 19 -14.55 11.36 -4.29
C GLN A 19 -13.73 10.50 -5.26
N ASN A 20 -14.22 9.31 -5.60
CA ASN A 20 -13.57 8.31 -6.43
C ASN A 20 -12.11 8.03 -6.00
N CYS A 21 -11.88 7.89 -4.69
CA CYS A 21 -10.56 7.68 -4.11
C CYS A 21 -10.60 6.69 -2.95
N TYR A 22 -9.47 6.08 -2.64
CA TYR A 22 -9.32 5.28 -1.43
C TYR A 22 -8.95 6.15 -0.23
N VAL A 23 -9.49 5.79 0.93
CA VAL A 23 -9.18 6.39 2.22
C VAL A 23 -8.77 5.29 3.19
N LEU A 24 -7.81 5.61 4.06
CA LEU A 24 -7.42 4.76 5.17
C LEU A 24 -8.04 5.33 6.45
N LEU A 25 -8.95 4.57 7.06
CA LEU A 25 -9.64 4.92 8.29
C LEU A 25 -8.92 4.32 9.50
N PHE A 26 -8.78 5.08 10.58
CA PHE A 26 -8.18 4.65 11.85
C PHE A 26 -8.84 5.41 13.01
N PRO A 27 -8.66 4.97 14.28
CA PRO A 27 -9.42 5.51 15.41
C PRO A 27 -9.31 7.04 15.57
N GLU A 28 -8.14 7.60 15.28
CA GLU A 28 -7.85 9.02 15.41
C GLU A 28 -8.23 9.86 14.17
N GLY A 29 -8.60 9.24 13.04
CA GLY A 29 -8.96 10.00 11.84
C GLY A 29 -9.02 9.21 10.53
N MET A 30 -8.76 9.93 9.43
CA MET A 30 -8.71 9.35 8.09
C MET A 30 -7.57 9.97 7.28
N VAL A 31 -6.93 9.16 6.44
CA VAL A 31 -5.97 9.62 5.44
C VAL A 31 -6.54 9.39 4.06
N LYS A 32 -6.60 10.43 3.24
CA LYS A 32 -6.92 10.30 1.82
C LYS A 32 -5.68 9.83 1.07
N LEU A 33 -5.79 8.70 0.38
CA LEU A 33 -4.70 8.15 -0.41
C LEU A 33 -4.73 8.72 -1.82
N ASN A 34 -3.55 8.98 -2.39
CA ASN A 34 -3.44 9.19 -3.81
C ASN A 34 -3.57 7.84 -4.55
N PRO A 35 -3.80 7.84 -5.88
CA PRO A 35 -3.96 6.61 -6.65
C PRO A 35 -2.81 5.62 -6.43
N SER A 36 -1.56 6.07 -6.51
CA SER A 36 -0.38 5.21 -6.33
C SER A 36 -0.32 4.55 -4.95
N ALA A 37 -0.50 5.31 -3.85
CA ALA A 37 -0.52 4.76 -2.50
C ALA A 37 -1.66 3.76 -2.30
N SER A 38 -2.82 4.05 -2.87
CA SER A 38 -3.96 3.14 -2.78
C SER A 38 -3.72 1.82 -3.50
N GLU A 39 -3.11 1.87 -4.69
CA GLU A 39 -2.75 0.67 -5.45
C GLU A 39 -1.75 -0.21 -4.70
N ILE A 40 -0.77 0.41 -4.03
CA ILE A 40 0.18 -0.32 -3.18
C ILE A 40 -0.52 -0.96 -1.99
N LEU A 41 -1.31 -0.20 -1.22
CA LEU A 41 -2.02 -0.73 -0.04
C LEU A 41 -3.09 -1.77 -0.38
N LEU A 42 -3.62 -1.76 -1.60
CA LEU A 42 -4.54 -2.80 -2.08
C LEU A 42 -3.86 -4.16 -2.27
N GLN A 43 -2.54 -4.18 -2.56
CA GLN A 43 -1.76 -5.41 -2.65
C GLN A 43 -1.29 -5.92 -1.28
N VAL A 44 -1.38 -5.10 -0.23
CA VAL A 44 -0.96 -5.48 1.13
C VAL A 44 -2.07 -6.28 1.81
N ASP A 45 -2.05 -7.59 1.60
CA ASP A 45 -2.98 -8.57 2.16
C ASP A 45 -2.37 -9.42 3.30
N GLY A 46 -1.04 -9.43 3.43
CA GLY A 46 -0.31 -10.30 4.36
C GLY A 46 0.07 -11.66 3.79
N GLU A 47 -0.07 -11.85 2.48
CA GLU A 47 0.33 -13.06 1.75
C GLU A 47 1.44 -12.75 0.74
N GLN A 48 1.32 -11.63 0.02
CA GLN A 48 2.29 -11.22 -0.99
C GLN A 48 3.52 -10.57 -0.37
N SER A 49 4.72 -10.89 -0.89
CA SER A 49 5.94 -10.23 -0.47
C SER A 49 6.11 -8.84 -1.10
N VAL A 50 7.02 -8.03 -0.56
CA VAL A 50 7.37 -6.74 -1.19
C VAL A 50 7.76 -6.92 -2.68
N ASP A 51 8.49 -7.98 -3.01
CA ASP A 51 8.93 -8.24 -4.39
C ASP A 51 7.77 -8.65 -5.31
N ASP A 52 6.84 -9.46 -4.79
CA ASP A 52 5.60 -9.83 -5.50
C ASP A 52 4.74 -8.60 -5.77
N ILE A 53 4.59 -7.72 -4.76
CA ILE A 53 3.82 -6.46 -4.89
C ILE A 53 4.45 -5.56 -5.96
N ILE A 54 5.78 -5.41 -5.96
CA ILE A 54 6.49 -4.62 -6.97
C ILE A 54 6.26 -5.21 -8.36
N THR A 55 6.39 -6.53 -8.50
CA THR A 55 6.17 -7.23 -9.76
C THR A 55 4.74 -7.08 -10.27
N ALA A 56 3.74 -7.25 -9.39
CA ALA A 56 2.33 -7.09 -9.71
C ALA A 56 2.00 -5.66 -10.15
N LEU A 57 2.54 -4.65 -9.46
CA LEU A 57 2.34 -3.24 -9.81
C LEU A 57 3.05 -2.86 -11.12
N LYS A 58 4.29 -3.32 -11.33
CA LYS A 58 5.01 -3.11 -12.60
C LYS A 58 4.26 -3.75 -13.78
N ALA A 59 3.68 -4.93 -13.59
CA ALA A 59 2.86 -5.60 -14.60
C ALA A 59 1.54 -4.86 -14.87
N LYS A 60 0.93 -4.28 -13.83
CA LYS A 60 -0.32 -3.51 -13.94
C LYS A 60 -0.12 -2.14 -14.59
N PHE A 61 1.05 -1.53 -14.36
CA PHE A 61 1.42 -0.20 -14.87
C PHE A 61 2.72 -0.28 -15.68
N PRO A 62 2.68 -0.79 -16.92
CA PRO A 62 3.87 -0.91 -17.77
C PRO A 62 4.46 0.45 -18.20
N GLU A 63 3.69 1.53 -18.04
CA GLU A 63 4.12 2.92 -18.25
C GLU A 63 4.82 3.54 -17.04
N ALA A 64 4.88 2.83 -15.92
CA ALA A 64 5.56 3.31 -14.71
C ALA A 64 7.08 3.43 -14.91
N PRO A 65 7.75 4.33 -14.18
CA PRO A 65 9.21 4.43 -14.19
C PRO A 65 9.88 3.11 -13.78
N GLU A 66 11.09 2.84 -14.28
CA GLU A 66 11.86 1.65 -13.89
C GLU A 66 12.10 1.60 -12.36
N ASP A 67 12.31 2.77 -11.76
CA ASP A 67 12.60 2.98 -10.33
C ASP A 67 11.35 2.91 -9.44
N ILE A 68 10.16 2.60 -9.97
CA ILE A 68 8.93 2.49 -9.15
C ILE A 68 9.07 1.47 -8.00
N GLY A 69 9.97 0.50 -8.12
CA GLY A 69 10.27 -0.44 -7.04
C GLY A 69 10.83 0.24 -5.78
N ASP A 70 11.69 1.24 -5.96
CA ASP A 70 12.23 2.03 -4.85
C ASP A 70 11.15 2.92 -4.25
N ASP A 71 10.29 3.54 -5.07
CA ASP A 71 9.14 4.32 -4.60
C ASP A 71 8.15 3.45 -3.79
N ILE A 72 7.86 2.24 -4.25
CA ILE A 72 7.00 1.29 -3.53
C ILE A 72 7.64 0.90 -2.20
N THR A 73 8.94 0.61 -2.19
CA THR A 73 9.66 0.22 -0.97
C THR A 73 9.73 1.36 0.04
N ALA A 74 9.97 2.58 -0.44
CA ALA A 74 9.94 3.79 0.39
C ALA A 74 8.55 4.00 0.98
N PHE A 75 7.50 3.87 0.17
CA PHE A 75 6.11 3.99 0.64
C PHE A 75 5.76 2.94 1.71
N LEU A 76 6.14 1.67 1.51
CA LEU A 76 5.89 0.62 2.50
C LEU A 76 6.64 0.88 3.81
N SER A 77 7.85 1.42 3.73
CA SER A 77 8.62 1.81 4.92
C SER A 77 7.96 2.97 5.67
N ASP A 78 7.42 3.97 4.95
CA ASP A 78 6.66 5.07 5.54
C ASP A 78 5.34 4.57 6.18
N ALA A 79 4.67 3.63 5.51
CA ALA A 79 3.44 3.00 6.00
C ALA A 79 3.70 2.15 7.27
N GLU A 80 4.84 1.46 7.34
CA GLU A 80 5.29 0.76 8.56
C GLU A 80 5.55 1.74 9.70
N SER A 81 6.28 2.83 9.43
CA SER A 81 6.58 3.89 10.41
C SER A 81 5.31 4.57 10.97
N LYS A 82 4.24 4.61 10.17
CA LYS A 82 2.92 5.11 10.57
C LYS A 82 2.01 4.05 11.19
N ASP A 83 2.52 2.84 11.44
CA ASP A 83 1.75 1.70 11.97
C ASP A 83 0.60 1.22 11.05
N TRP A 84 0.54 1.68 9.79
CA TRP A 84 -0.52 1.29 8.85
C TRP A 84 -0.42 -0.19 8.45
N ILE A 85 0.81 -0.67 8.36
CA ILE A 85 1.17 -2.05 8.03
C ILE A 85 2.24 -2.55 9.01
N HIS A 86 2.40 -3.86 9.08
CA HIS A 86 3.47 -4.53 9.81
C HIS A 86 3.99 -5.69 8.96
N TYR A 87 5.26 -6.06 9.12
CA TYR A 87 5.80 -7.26 8.47
C TYR A 87 5.56 -8.49 9.34
N VAL A 88 5.25 -9.62 8.70
CA VAL A 88 5.05 -10.93 9.34
C VAL A 88 6.13 -11.94 8.99
#